data_AF-A0A443IUU2-F1
#
_entry.id   AF-A0A443IUU2-F1
#
_cell.length_a   1.000
_cell.length_b   1.000
_cell.length_c   1.000
_cell.angle_alpha   90.00
_cell.angle_beta   90.00
_cell.angle_gamma   90.00
#
_symmetry.space_group_name_H-M   'P 1'
#
loop_
_entity.id
_entity.type
_entity.pdbx_description
1 polymer ?
#
loop_
_entity_poly.entity_id
_entity_poly.type
_entity_poly.pdbx_seq_one_letter_code
_entity_poly.pdbx_strand_id
1 'polypeptide(L)'
;MKSRKRFLIISAVVIVIGIAAWIASGVYGLPWKEKAVAAKLENYLEKKYEQNFTLKESFYNFKDGSYGAWFYPASDPELEFYAEEGFAEYTYVDIYPEVLWARQLKDAVRPIAKEIYPGASVDTSYATYESLDIVKGPEIPRFDETEAMLGVRLEIGQPFSESEEEWKRLTALVEKVQALSPAIDSAFNFTDKKEGIETFITCPPKSEAEIKSVQQAKKSCSLSKYDMETDMALDD
;
A
#
# COMPACT_ATOMS: atom_id res chain seq x y z
N MET A 1 -21.30 26.57 -54.28
CA MET A 1 -22.05 25.69 -53.35
C MET A 1 -21.27 24.45 -52.90
N LYS A 2 -20.66 23.66 -53.81
CA LYS A 2 -19.86 22.45 -53.44
C LYS A 2 -18.66 22.73 -52.51
N SER A 3 -17.94 23.83 -52.70
CA SER A 3 -16.79 24.23 -51.86
C SER A 3 -17.18 24.58 -50.43
N ARG A 4 -18.28 25.34 -50.26
CA ARG A 4 -18.82 25.74 -48.95
C ARG A 4 -19.32 24.55 -48.13
N LYS A 5 -19.94 23.55 -48.78
CA LYS A 5 -20.36 22.29 -48.14
C LYS A 5 -19.16 21.43 -47.71
N ARG A 6 -18.10 21.35 -48.52
CA ARG A 6 -16.84 20.66 -48.16
C ARG A 6 -16.14 21.34 -46.99
N PHE A 7 -16.08 22.67 -46.99
CA PHE A 7 -15.52 23.44 -45.87
C PHE A 7 -16.26 23.16 -44.55
N LEU A 8 -17.60 23.21 -44.55
CA LEU A 8 -18.40 22.91 -43.36
C LEU A 8 -18.19 21.49 -42.83
N ILE A 9 -18.09 20.48 -43.72
CA ILE A 9 -17.82 19.10 -43.32
C ILE A 9 -16.42 18.98 -42.71
N ILE A 10 -15.40 19.59 -43.33
CA ILE A 10 -14.02 19.58 -42.80
C ILE A 10 -13.98 20.26 -41.43
N SER A 11 -14.62 21.41 -41.26
CA SER A 11 -14.70 22.10 -39.97
C SER A 11 -15.38 21.25 -38.90
N ALA A 12 -16.48 20.57 -39.22
CA ALA A 12 -17.16 19.68 -38.29
C ALA A 12 -16.28 18.49 -37.88
N VAL A 13 -15.57 17.87 -38.84
CA VAL A 13 -14.63 16.78 -38.56
C VAL A 13 -13.48 17.24 -37.67
N VAL A 14 -12.90 18.41 -37.93
CA VAL A 14 -11.82 18.97 -37.09
C VAL A 14 -12.32 19.23 -35.66
N ILE A 15 -13.53 19.75 -35.50
CA ILE A 15 -14.14 19.95 -34.17
C ILE A 15 -14.32 18.62 -33.44
N VAL A 16 -14.86 17.60 -34.12
CA VAL A 16 -15.07 16.28 -33.52
C VAL A 16 -13.74 15.65 -33.11
N ILE A 17 -12.71 15.74 -33.97
CA ILE A 17 -11.35 15.25 -33.65
C ILE A 17 -10.77 16.03 -32.47
N GLY A 18 -10.95 17.35 -32.43
CA GLY A 18 -10.48 18.19 -31.33
C GLY A 18 -11.13 17.83 -29.99
N ILE A 19 -12.45 17.63 -29.99
CA ILE A 19 -13.20 17.18 -28.79
C ILE A 19 -12.74 15.78 -28.38
N ALA A 20 -12.61 14.84 -29.33
CA ALA A 20 -12.13 13.50 -29.04
C ALA A 20 -10.70 13.49 -28.47
N ALA A 21 -9.81 14.32 -29.01
CA ALA A 21 -8.45 14.48 -28.51
C ALA A 21 -8.44 15.12 -27.11
N TRP A 22 -9.29 16.10 -26.85
CA TRP A 22 -9.43 16.73 -25.54
C TRP A 22 -9.93 15.73 -24.49
N ILE A 23 -11.00 14.97 -24.80
CA ILE A 23 -11.51 13.90 -23.94
C ILE A 23 -10.43 12.84 -23.71
N ALA A 24 -9.77 12.38 -24.77
CA ALA A 24 -8.69 11.39 -24.66
C ALA A 24 -7.56 11.91 -23.76
N SER A 25 -7.16 13.17 -23.88
CA SER A 25 -6.12 13.75 -23.01
C SER A 25 -6.54 13.86 -21.55
N GLY A 26 -7.83 14.09 -21.27
CA GLY A 26 -8.34 14.11 -19.89
C GLY A 26 -8.33 12.73 -19.24
N VAL A 27 -8.53 11.67 -20.04
CA VAL A 27 -8.58 10.28 -19.57
C VAL A 27 -7.19 9.62 -19.53
N TYR A 28 -6.37 9.84 -20.54
CA TYR A 28 -5.08 9.17 -20.72
C TYR A 28 -3.87 10.05 -20.41
N GLY A 29 -4.08 11.33 -20.13
CA GLY A 29 -3.00 12.28 -19.98
C GLY A 29 -2.28 12.57 -21.31
N LEU A 30 -1.15 13.26 -21.21
CA LEU A 30 -0.28 13.60 -22.33
C LEU A 30 1.03 12.82 -22.23
N PRO A 31 1.35 11.91 -23.18
CA PRO A 31 2.52 11.04 -23.08
C PRO A 31 3.86 11.79 -22.95
N TRP A 32 3.97 12.99 -23.53
CA TRP A 32 5.17 13.81 -23.38
C TRP A 32 5.27 14.49 -22.01
N LYS A 33 4.14 14.86 -21.40
CA LYS A 33 4.12 15.40 -20.03
C LYS A 33 4.50 14.29 -19.05
N GLU A 34 3.97 13.10 -19.25
CA GLU A 34 4.29 11.91 -18.46
C GLU A 34 5.79 11.64 -18.39
N LYS A 35 6.46 11.56 -19.54
CA LYS A 35 7.93 11.41 -19.61
C LYS A 35 8.69 12.59 -18.99
N ALA A 36 8.22 13.81 -19.21
CA ALA A 36 8.86 15.00 -18.66
C ALA A 36 8.74 15.09 -17.14
N VAL A 37 7.62 14.63 -16.57
CA VAL A 37 7.41 14.55 -15.11
C VAL A 37 8.24 13.42 -14.52
N ALA A 38 8.26 12.24 -15.12
CA ALA A 38 9.07 11.12 -14.67
C ALA A 38 10.57 11.50 -14.51
N ALA A 39 11.14 12.20 -15.49
CA ALA A 39 12.52 12.67 -15.41
C ALA A 39 12.75 13.72 -14.29
N LYS A 40 11.73 14.53 -13.96
CA LYS A 40 11.82 15.49 -12.84
C LYS A 40 11.70 14.78 -11.50
N LEU A 41 10.84 13.76 -11.40
CA LEU A 41 10.69 12.93 -10.21
C LEU A 41 11.96 12.14 -9.91
N GLU A 42 12.58 11.54 -10.91
CA GLU A 42 13.87 10.85 -10.78
C GLU A 42 14.93 11.77 -10.17
N ASN A 43 15.14 12.96 -10.75
CA ASN A 43 16.08 13.95 -10.22
C ASN A 43 15.70 14.42 -8.80
N TYR A 44 14.41 14.61 -8.51
CA TYR A 44 13.94 14.94 -7.16
C TYR A 44 14.32 13.84 -6.15
N LEU A 45 14.08 12.57 -6.48
CA LEU A 45 14.41 11.43 -5.64
C LEU A 45 15.93 11.31 -5.42
N GLU A 46 16.72 11.40 -6.49
CA GLU A 46 18.18 11.32 -6.40
C GLU A 46 18.77 12.43 -5.55
N LYS A 47 18.22 13.64 -5.66
CA LYS A 47 18.63 14.77 -4.83
C LYS A 47 18.17 14.61 -3.37
N LYS A 48 16.95 14.13 -3.13
CA LYS A 48 16.40 13.97 -1.77
C LYS A 48 17.14 12.89 -1.00
N TYR A 49 17.44 11.77 -1.65
CA TYR A 49 17.99 10.58 -1.00
C TYR A 49 19.49 10.34 -1.23
N GLU A 50 20.16 11.20 -2.01
CA GLU A 50 21.58 11.09 -2.34
C GLU A 50 21.98 9.71 -2.90
N GLN A 51 21.08 9.07 -3.64
CA GLN A 51 21.28 7.77 -4.27
C GLN A 51 20.61 7.71 -5.65
N ASN A 52 21.09 6.81 -6.51
CA ASN A 52 20.53 6.65 -7.86
C ASN A 52 19.25 5.81 -7.84
N PHE A 53 18.27 6.24 -8.62
CA PHE A 53 17.05 5.49 -8.87
C PHE A 53 16.97 5.09 -10.34
N THR A 54 16.07 4.16 -10.65
CA THR A 54 15.80 3.77 -12.02
C THR A 54 14.30 3.81 -12.26
N LEU A 55 13.92 4.53 -13.31
CA LEU A 55 12.55 4.56 -13.81
C LEU A 55 12.13 3.17 -14.31
N LYS A 56 11.05 2.63 -13.74
CA LYS A 56 10.39 1.42 -14.24
C LYS A 56 9.37 1.76 -15.32
N GLU A 57 8.40 2.61 -14.97
CA GLU A 57 7.37 3.09 -15.88
C GLU A 57 6.80 4.42 -15.38
N SER A 58 6.19 5.17 -16.29
CA SER A 58 5.50 6.42 -15.98
C SER A 58 3.98 6.24 -16.12
N PHE A 59 3.20 7.08 -15.47
CA PHE A 59 1.75 6.97 -15.49
C PHE A 59 1.04 8.33 -15.34
N TYR A 60 -0.25 8.34 -15.69
CA TYR A 60 -1.18 9.44 -15.44
C TYR A 60 -2.35 8.93 -14.61
N ASN A 61 -2.58 9.57 -13.46
CA ASN A 61 -3.73 9.30 -12.62
C ASN A 61 -4.86 10.25 -13.01
N PHE A 62 -5.85 9.73 -13.75
CA PHE A 62 -6.98 10.54 -14.24
C PHE A 62 -7.89 11.07 -13.12
N LYS A 63 -7.89 10.44 -11.93
CA LYS A 63 -8.74 10.87 -10.81
C LYS A 63 -8.25 12.19 -10.25
N ASP A 64 -6.93 12.30 -10.12
CA ASP A 64 -6.26 13.45 -9.51
C ASP A 64 -5.67 14.40 -10.56
N GLY A 65 -5.66 13.99 -11.83
CA GLY A 65 -5.03 14.73 -12.92
C GLY A 65 -3.51 14.83 -12.78
N SER A 66 -2.91 13.99 -11.93
CA SER A 66 -1.48 13.98 -11.60
C SER A 66 -0.72 13.02 -12.52
N TYR A 67 0.55 13.34 -12.74
CA TYR A 67 1.49 12.47 -13.41
C TYR A 67 2.47 11.90 -12.39
N GLY A 68 2.82 10.64 -12.55
CA GLY A 68 3.74 9.94 -11.66
C GLY A 68 4.59 8.94 -12.39
N ALA A 69 5.42 8.25 -11.62
CA ALA A 69 6.27 7.19 -12.11
C ALA A 69 6.63 6.20 -11.01
N TRP A 70 6.81 4.95 -11.42
CA TRP A 70 7.36 3.87 -10.61
C TRP A 70 8.89 3.86 -10.72
N PHE A 71 9.55 3.71 -9.58
CA PHE A 71 11.00 3.70 -9.45
C PHE A 71 11.44 2.55 -8.55
N TYR A 72 12.73 2.24 -8.61
CA TYR A 72 13.43 1.43 -7.62
C TYR A 72 14.86 1.97 -7.43
N PRO A 73 15.48 1.82 -6.25
CA PRO A 73 16.89 2.14 -6.06
C PRO A 73 17.77 1.27 -6.96
N ALA A 74 18.80 1.83 -7.57
CA ALA A 74 19.71 1.05 -8.43
C ALA A 74 20.40 -0.09 -7.69
N SER A 75 20.58 0.04 -6.36
CA SER A 75 21.14 -1.00 -5.49
C SER A 75 20.16 -2.12 -5.13
N ASP A 76 18.86 -1.92 -5.38
CA ASP A 76 17.80 -2.79 -4.85
C ASP A 76 16.53 -2.78 -5.73
N PRO A 77 16.55 -3.52 -6.85
CA PRO A 77 15.43 -3.53 -7.80
C PRO A 77 14.12 -4.14 -7.28
N GLU A 78 14.16 -4.84 -6.13
CA GLU A 78 12.95 -5.40 -5.52
C GLU A 78 12.16 -4.35 -4.71
N LEU A 79 12.80 -3.22 -4.35
CA LEU A 79 12.16 -2.14 -3.61
C LEU A 79 11.48 -1.15 -4.55
N GLU A 80 10.43 -1.62 -5.22
CA GLU A 80 9.61 -0.78 -6.11
C GLU A 80 8.68 0.14 -5.33
N PHE A 81 8.62 1.39 -5.74
CA PHE A 81 7.75 2.42 -5.15
C PHE A 81 7.35 3.42 -6.24
N TYR A 82 6.39 4.30 -5.96
CA TYR A 82 6.05 5.38 -6.88
C TYR A 82 6.27 6.76 -6.27
N ALA A 83 6.45 7.73 -7.15
CA ALA A 83 6.44 9.15 -6.86
C ALA A 83 5.53 9.86 -7.86
N GLU A 84 4.96 10.99 -7.47
CA GLU A 84 4.05 11.75 -8.32
C GLU A 84 4.16 13.27 -8.12
N GLU A 85 3.54 14.02 -9.04
CA GLU A 85 3.27 15.45 -8.84
C GLU A 85 2.61 15.64 -7.48
N GLY A 86 3.17 16.54 -6.67
CA GLY A 86 2.70 16.74 -5.32
C GLY A 86 1.39 17.53 -5.24
N PHE A 87 0.86 17.60 -4.03
CA PHE A 87 -0.36 18.29 -3.68
C PHE A 87 -0.11 19.28 -2.54
N ALA A 88 -1.03 20.24 -2.37
CA ALA A 88 -0.93 21.31 -1.38
C ALA A 88 0.42 22.06 -1.46
N GLU A 89 1.24 22.03 -0.41
CA GLU A 89 2.56 22.66 -0.36
C GLU A 89 3.68 21.82 -0.99
N TYR A 90 3.44 20.55 -1.29
CA TYR A 90 4.44 19.63 -1.81
C TYR A 90 4.52 19.73 -3.34
N THR A 91 5.73 19.97 -3.85
CA THR A 91 5.96 19.97 -5.31
C THR A 91 5.94 18.56 -5.89
N TYR A 92 6.53 17.61 -5.15
CA TYR A 92 6.58 16.19 -5.46
C TYR A 92 6.36 15.41 -4.17
N VAL A 93 5.74 14.24 -4.29
CA VAL A 93 5.54 13.30 -3.20
C VAL A 93 6.03 11.93 -3.64
N ASP A 94 6.49 11.14 -2.69
CA ASP A 94 7.00 9.80 -2.93
C ASP A 94 6.66 8.90 -1.75
N ILE A 95 6.50 7.61 -2.01
CA ILE A 95 6.23 6.60 -0.97
C ILE A 95 7.45 5.72 -0.68
N TYR A 96 8.66 6.19 -1.03
CA TYR A 96 9.89 5.40 -0.87
C TYR A 96 10.14 4.98 0.60
N PRO A 97 10.05 5.89 1.59
CA PRO A 97 10.24 5.53 2.99
C PRO A 97 9.20 4.52 3.48
N GLU A 98 7.94 4.65 3.07
CA GLU A 98 6.85 3.77 3.48
C GLU A 98 7.06 2.34 2.98
N VAL A 99 7.47 2.17 1.71
CA VAL A 99 7.81 0.85 1.17
C VAL A 99 9.01 0.25 1.91
N LEU A 100 10.03 1.07 2.19
CA LEU A 100 11.20 0.65 2.96
C LEU A 100 10.81 0.20 4.37
N TRP A 101 9.96 0.96 5.07
CA TRP A 101 9.47 0.64 6.41
C TRP A 101 8.62 -0.63 6.43
N ALA A 102 7.73 -0.82 5.44
CA ALA A 102 6.95 -2.05 5.32
C ALA A 102 7.86 -3.27 5.15
N ARG A 103 8.92 -3.16 4.33
CA ARG A 103 9.90 -4.24 4.17
C ARG A 103 10.66 -4.53 5.46
N GLN A 104 11.13 -3.49 6.16
CA GLN A 104 11.80 -3.65 7.45
C GLN A 104 10.89 -4.32 8.48
N LEU A 105 9.61 -3.94 8.53
CA LEU A 105 8.60 -4.57 9.38
C LEU A 105 8.40 -6.05 9.00
N LYS A 106 8.29 -6.35 7.70
CA LYS A 106 8.13 -7.72 7.21
C LYS A 106 9.30 -8.61 7.66
N ASP A 107 10.53 -8.11 7.58
CA ASP A 107 11.71 -8.85 8.02
C ASP A 107 11.77 -9.00 9.55
N ALA A 108 11.28 -8.02 10.31
CA ALA A 108 11.18 -8.11 11.77
C ALA A 108 10.10 -9.10 12.24
N VAL A 109 8.94 -9.15 11.57
CA VAL A 109 7.80 -9.99 11.98
C VAL A 109 7.95 -11.44 11.49
N ARG A 110 8.59 -11.68 10.34
CA ARG A 110 8.77 -13.04 9.80
C ARG A 110 9.30 -14.07 10.81
N PRO A 111 10.39 -13.82 11.59
CA PRO A 111 10.86 -14.78 12.58
C PRO A 111 9.85 -14.97 13.74
N ILE A 112 9.15 -13.91 14.15
CA ILE A 112 8.13 -13.96 15.21
C ILE A 112 6.95 -14.83 14.76
N ALA A 113 6.46 -14.59 13.55
CA ALA A 113 5.38 -15.35 12.93
C ALA A 113 5.76 -16.83 12.82
N LYS A 114 6.97 -17.14 12.35
CA LYS A 114 7.45 -18.52 12.20
C LYS A 114 7.60 -19.27 13.54
N GLU A 115 7.90 -18.57 14.62
CA GLU A 115 7.97 -19.16 15.97
C GLU A 115 6.59 -19.64 16.45
N ILE A 116 5.53 -18.86 16.19
CA ILE A 116 4.18 -19.10 16.70
C ILE A 116 3.33 -19.91 15.71
N TYR A 117 3.46 -19.60 14.42
CA TYR A 117 2.80 -20.22 13.28
C TYR A 117 3.83 -20.61 12.20
N PRO A 118 4.47 -21.80 12.30
CA PRO A 118 5.59 -22.19 11.43
C PRO A 118 5.31 -22.23 9.91
N GLY A 119 4.04 -22.28 9.52
CA GLY A 119 3.59 -22.27 8.12
C GLY A 119 3.00 -20.94 7.66
N ALA A 120 3.05 -19.88 8.47
CA ALA A 120 2.44 -18.60 8.12
C ALA A 120 3.27 -17.84 7.07
N SER A 121 2.59 -17.23 6.10
CA SER A 121 3.16 -16.15 5.29
C SER A 121 2.97 -14.81 6.02
N VAL A 122 3.82 -13.84 5.70
CA VAL A 122 3.76 -12.49 6.27
C VAL A 122 3.79 -11.49 5.13
N ASP A 123 2.81 -10.61 5.10
CA ASP A 123 2.75 -9.44 4.24
C ASP A 123 2.55 -8.18 5.08
N THR A 124 2.87 -7.04 4.48
CA THR A 124 2.87 -5.75 5.17
C THR A 124 2.23 -4.70 4.29
N SER A 125 1.57 -3.74 4.94
CA SER A 125 0.96 -2.57 4.33
C SER A 125 1.45 -1.30 5.03
N TYR A 126 1.17 -0.16 4.42
CA TYR A 126 1.54 1.15 4.93
C TYR A 126 0.47 2.17 4.53
N ALA A 127 0.28 3.19 5.37
CA ALA A 127 -0.41 4.41 4.97
C ALA A 127 0.52 5.25 4.08
N THR A 128 0.02 5.71 2.93
CA THR A 128 0.81 6.51 1.99
C THR A 128 1.02 7.93 2.50
N TYR A 129 2.20 8.49 2.26
CA TYR A 129 2.54 9.91 2.50
C TYR A 129 2.72 10.32 3.96
N GLU A 130 2.75 9.35 4.89
CA GLU A 130 3.15 9.58 6.28
C GLU A 130 4.58 10.13 6.39
N SER A 131 5.45 9.80 5.42
CA SER A 131 6.85 10.22 5.43
C SER A 131 7.07 11.68 5.03
N LEU A 132 6.08 12.37 4.48
CA LEU A 132 6.25 13.72 3.92
C LEU A 132 6.82 14.72 4.94
N ASP A 133 6.41 14.59 6.21
CA ASP A 133 6.88 15.44 7.31
C ASP A 133 8.00 14.86 8.16
N ILE A 134 8.26 13.57 8.00
CA ILE A 134 9.27 12.84 8.77
C ILE A 134 10.62 12.82 8.02
N VAL A 135 10.58 12.61 6.70
CA VAL A 135 11.75 12.33 5.87
C VAL A 135 12.03 13.48 4.92
N LYS A 136 12.91 14.39 5.35
CA LYS A 136 13.27 15.61 4.60
C LYS A 136 14.58 15.49 3.80
N GLY A 137 15.28 14.36 3.88
CA GLY A 137 16.59 14.17 3.25
C GLY A 137 17.01 12.69 3.15
N PRO A 138 18.32 12.41 3.03
CA PRO A 138 18.81 11.05 2.75
C PRO A 138 18.71 10.09 3.93
N GLU A 139 18.68 10.61 5.15
CA GLU A 139 18.52 9.81 6.35
C GLU A 139 17.04 9.44 6.53
N ILE A 140 16.74 8.16 6.32
CA ILE A 140 15.42 7.58 6.57
C ILE A 140 15.49 6.84 7.92
N PRO A 141 14.73 7.28 8.95
CA PRO A 141 14.70 6.59 10.25
C PRO A 141 14.17 5.16 10.07
N ARG A 142 14.47 4.27 11.03
CA ARG A 142 13.91 2.91 11.00
C ARG A 142 12.41 2.96 11.31
N PHE A 143 11.64 1.98 10.83
CA PHE A 143 10.19 1.97 10.97
C PHE A 143 9.69 2.16 12.42
N ASP A 144 10.42 1.64 13.42
CA ASP A 144 10.08 1.74 14.86
C ASP A 144 10.58 3.02 15.56
N GLU A 145 11.31 3.86 14.83
CA GLU A 145 11.69 5.21 15.28
C GLU A 145 10.68 6.26 14.80
N THR A 146 9.60 5.82 14.15
CA THR A 146 8.54 6.68 13.60
C THR A 146 7.17 6.29 14.15
N GLU A 147 6.22 7.21 14.01
CA GLU A 147 4.80 6.96 14.28
C GLU A 147 4.01 6.62 13.01
N ALA A 148 4.71 6.28 11.92
CA ALA A 148 4.07 5.95 10.65
C ALA A 148 3.17 4.71 10.80
N MET A 149 1.94 4.83 10.30
CA MET A 149 0.96 3.75 10.35
C MET A 149 1.34 2.63 9.38
N LEU A 150 1.65 1.47 9.95
CA LEU A 150 1.99 0.25 9.22
C LEU A 150 1.01 -0.86 9.57
N GLY A 151 0.87 -1.82 8.68
CA GLY A 151 0.08 -3.02 8.93
C GLY A 151 0.85 -4.29 8.65
N VAL A 152 0.51 -5.34 9.39
CA VAL A 152 1.02 -6.68 9.14
C VAL A 152 -0.14 -7.65 8.94
N ARG A 153 -0.09 -8.41 7.85
CA ARG A 153 -1.05 -9.47 7.55
C ARG A 153 -0.34 -10.81 7.60
N LEU A 154 -0.90 -11.76 8.33
CA LEU A 154 -0.44 -13.14 8.33
C LEU A 154 -1.48 -14.03 7.67
N GLU A 155 -1.06 -14.87 6.73
CA GLU A 155 -1.92 -15.93 6.21
C GLU A 155 -1.48 -17.26 6.81
N ILE A 156 -2.43 -17.96 7.42
CA ILE A 156 -2.21 -19.13 8.25
C ILE A 156 -3.06 -20.27 7.66
N GLY A 157 -2.38 -21.25 7.07
CA GLY A 157 -3.01 -22.37 6.36
C GLY A 157 -3.67 -23.43 7.25
N GLN A 158 -4.26 -23.03 8.38
CA GLN A 158 -5.01 -23.91 9.29
C GLN A 158 -6.24 -23.18 9.85
N PRO A 159 -7.31 -23.89 10.24
CA PRO A 159 -8.51 -23.28 10.85
C PRO A 159 -8.20 -22.59 12.18
N PHE A 160 -8.90 -21.50 12.45
CA PHE A 160 -8.90 -20.87 13.77
C PHE A 160 -9.81 -21.66 14.72
N SER A 161 -9.23 -22.34 15.71
CA SER A 161 -10.00 -23.24 16.59
C SER A 161 -10.85 -22.54 17.66
N GLU A 162 -10.70 -21.22 17.82
CA GLU A 162 -11.28 -20.40 18.91
C GLU A 162 -10.99 -20.90 20.33
N SER A 163 -10.14 -21.91 20.48
CA SER A 163 -9.75 -22.45 21.78
C SER A 163 -8.93 -21.43 22.58
N GLU A 164 -8.92 -21.58 23.90
CA GLU A 164 -8.14 -20.71 24.77
C GLU A 164 -6.65 -20.74 24.42
N GLU A 165 -6.11 -21.89 23.99
CA GLU A 165 -4.72 -22.03 23.55
C GLU A 165 -4.44 -21.30 22.23
N GLU A 166 -5.38 -21.31 21.29
CA GLU A 166 -5.23 -20.58 20.03
C GLU A 166 -5.30 -19.07 20.26
N TRP A 167 -6.20 -18.61 21.13
CA TRP A 167 -6.23 -17.21 21.56
C TRP A 167 -4.95 -16.80 22.31
N LYS A 168 -4.34 -17.68 23.11
CA LYS A 168 -3.04 -17.40 23.74
C LYS A 168 -1.93 -17.21 22.69
N ARG A 169 -1.88 -18.05 21.66
CA ARG A 169 -0.91 -17.92 20.56
C ARG A 169 -1.08 -16.61 19.81
N LEU A 170 -2.32 -16.30 19.42
CA LEU A 170 -2.66 -15.04 18.77
C LEU A 170 -2.27 -13.84 19.64
N THR A 171 -2.61 -13.87 20.93
CA THR A 171 -2.27 -12.80 21.88
C THR A 171 -0.76 -12.60 21.99
N ALA A 172 0.01 -13.69 22.11
CA ALA A 172 1.47 -13.62 22.20
C ALA A 172 2.09 -13.03 20.92
N LEU A 173 1.51 -13.33 19.75
CA LEU A 173 1.95 -12.76 18.48
C LEU A 173 1.64 -11.25 18.42
N VAL A 174 0.40 -10.85 18.72
CA VAL A 174 -0.02 -9.44 18.72
C VAL A 174 0.82 -8.64 19.70
N GLU A 175 1.06 -9.14 20.91
CA GLU A 175 1.91 -8.48 21.91
C GLU A 175 3.33 -8.25 21.38
N LYS A 176 3.94 -9.27 20.75
CA LYS A 176 5.27 -9.14 20.15
C LYS A 176 5.31 -8.15 18.99
N VAL A 177 4.25 -8.07 18.17
CA VAL A 177 4.13 -7.08 17.09
C VAL A 177 3.95 -5.67 17.66
N GLN A 178 3.06 -5.48 18.63
CA GLN A 178 2.84 -4.20 19.31
C GLN A 178 4.07 -3.70 20.09
N ALA A 179 5.00 -4.59 20.43
CA ALA A 179 6.27 -4.23 21.03
C ALA A 179 7.28 -3.66 20.02
N LEU A 180 7.10 -3.89 18.71
CA LEU A 180 7.97 -3.33 17.67
C LEU A 180 7.72 -1.84 17.46
N SER A 181 6.46 -1.41 17.37
CA SER A 181 6.07 0.00 17.27
C SER A 181 4.62 0.18 17.74
N PRO A 182 4.26 1.32 18.34
CA PRO A 182 2.91 1.56 18.80
C PRO A 182 1.88 1.73 17.67
N ALA A 183 2.33 1.96 16.43
CA ALA A 183 1.51 2.30 15.26
C ALA A 183 1.35 1.15 14.24
N ILE A 184 1.52 -0.10 14.69
CA ILE A 184 1.35 -1.29 13.83
C ILE A 184 -0.01 -1.95 14.11
N ASP A 185 -0.89 -1.99 13.11
CA ASP A 185 -2.07 -2.85 13.15
C ASP A 185 -1.72 -4.28 12.70
N SER A 186 -2.56 -5.25 13.06
CA SER A 186 -2.32 -6.65 12.72
C SER A 186 -3.58 -7.33 12.22
N ALA A 187 -3.46 -8.05 11.11
CA ALA A 187 -4.51 -8.86 10.52
C ALA A 187 -4.03 -10.32 10.40
N PHE A 188 -4.91 -11.25 10.72
CA PHE A 188 -4.64 -12.68 10.69
C PHE A 188 -5.72 -13.36 9.88
N ASN A 189 -5.29 -14.12 8.90
CA ASN A 189 -6.17 -14.83 8.00
C ASN A 189 -5.97 -16.33 8.17
N PHE A 190 -6.95 -17.01 8.74
CA PHE A 190 -6.93 -18.45 8.96
C PHE A 190 -7.79 -19.15 7.91
N THR A 191 -7.22 -20.11 7.20
CA THR A 191 -7.92 -20.81 6.11
C THR A 191 -8.21 -22.26 6.47
N ASP A 192 -9.49 -22.63 6.51
CA ASP A 192 -9.96 -24.01 6.51
C ASP A 192 -10.34 -24.46 5.11
N LYS A 193 -9.37 -25.04 4.39
CA LYS A 193 -9.59 -25.55 3.03
C LYS A 193 -10.56 -26.73 2.95
N LYS A 194 -10.85 -27.42 4.07
CA LYS A 194 -11.75 -28.57 4.05
C LYS A 194 -13.20 -28.13 4.10
N GLU A 195 -13.48 -27.16 4.96
CA GLU A 195 -14.82 -26.59 5.13
C GLU A 195 -15.07 -25.41 4.17
N GLY A 196 -14.03 -24.93 3.46
CA GLY A 196 -14.15 -23.77 2.59
C GLY A 196 -14.40 -22.48 3.37
N ILE A 197 -13.82 -22.36 4.57
CA ILE A 197 -14.04 -21.23 5.49
C ILE A 197 -12.76 -20.44 5.68
N GLU A 198 -12.90 -19.12 5.64
CA GLU A 198 -11.85 -18.18 6.02
C GLU A 198 -12.24 -17.45 7.31
N THR A 199 -11.35 -17.41 8.30
CA THR A 199 -11.53 -16.62 9.52
C THR A 199 -10.54 -15.47 9.53
N PHE A 200 -11.08 -14.26 9.47
CA PHE A 200 -10.32 -13.02 9.49
C PHE A 200 -10.37 -12.41 10.89
N ILE A 201 -9.20 -12.11 11.45
CA ILE A 201 -9.06 -11.45 12.75
C ILE A 201 -8.25 -10.18 12.56
N THR A 202 -8.75 -9.03 13.01
CA THR A 202 -7.97 -7.79 13.05
C THR A 202 -7.79 -7.33 14.48
N CYS A 203 -6.58 -6.94 14.82
CA CYS A 203 -6.22 -6.38 16.12
C CYS A 203 -5.68 -4.97 15.93
N PRO A 204 -6.12 -4.01 16.75
CA PRO A 204 -5.72 -2.61 16.62
C PRO A 204 -4.25 -2.39 17.03
N PRO A 205 -3.66 -1.26 16.63
CA PRO A 205 -2.35 -0.86 17.10
C PRO A 205 -2.35 -0.59 18.61
N LYS A 206 -1.16 -0.59 19.22
CA LYS A 206 -1.00 -0.35 20.66
C LYS A 206 -1.48 1.03 21.09
N SER A 207 -1.36 2.02 20.21
CA SER A 207 -1.86 3.39 20.42
C SER A 207 -3.37 3.44 20.66
N GLU A 208 -4.13 2.48 20.14
CA GLU A 208 -5.58 2.35 20.33
C GLU A 208 -5.94 1.38 21.46
N ALA A 209 -5.34 0.18 21.48
CA ALA A 209 -5.54 -0.78 22.55
C ALA A 209 -4.31 -1.70 22.76
N GLU A 210 -3.74 -1.65 23.95
CA GLU A 210 -2.65 -2.56 24.35
C GLU A 210 -3.17 -3.96 24.68
N ILE A 211 -2.65 -4.98 24.00
CA ILE A 211 -3.06 -6.38 24.14
C ILE A 211 -1.94 -7.15 24.85
N LYS A 212 -2.21 -7.57 26.10
CA LYS A 212 -1.30 -8.38 26.95
C LYS A 212 -1.96 -9.64 27.52
N SER A 213 -3.23 -9.88 27.19
CA SER A 213 -3.98 -11.03 27.68
C SER A 213 -5.04 -11.47 26.69
N VAL A 214 -5.45 -12.73 26.79
CA VAL A 214 -6.51 -13.32 25.97
C VAL A 214 -7.82 -12.53 26.08
N GLN A 215 -8.16 -12.06 27.28
CA GLN A 215 -9.36 -11.27 27.51
C GLN A 215 -9.32 -9.93 26.78
N GLN A 216 -8.14 -9.30 26.70
CA GLN A 216 -7.95 -8.08 25.91
C GLN A 216 -8.03 -8.37 24.42
N ALA A 217 -7.38 -9.43 23.94
CA ALA A 217 -7.45 -9.83 22.54
C ALA A 217 -8.90 -10.11 22.09
N LYS A 218 -9.65 -10.92 22.85
CA LYS A 218 -11.07 -11.21 22.55
C LYS A 218 -11.97 -9.98 22.59
N LYS A 219 -11.61 -8.95 23.36
CA LYS A 219 -12.39 -7.70 23.48
C LYS A 219 -12.05 -6.70 22.36
N SER A 220 -10.78 -6.59 22.02
CA SER A 220 -10.27 -5.52 21.15
C SER A 220 -10.06 -5.96 19.72
N CYS A 221 -9.82 -7.25 19.47
CA CYS A 221 -9.71 -7.77 18.11
C CYS A 221 -11.09 -8.07 17.55
N SER A 222 -11.32 -7.72 16.29
CA SER A 222 -12.51 -8.15 15.56
C SER A 222 -12.28 -9.53 14.97
N LEU A 223 -13.32 -10.37 14.95
CA LEU A 223 -13.32 -11.68 14.33
C LEU A 223 -14.47 -11.72 13.32
N SER A 224 -14.22 -12.23 12.13
CA SER A 224 -15.22 -12.41 11.07
C SER A 224 -14.93 -13.70 10.31
N LYS A 225 -15.98 -14.41 9.91
CA LYS A 225 -15.89 -15.65 9.14
C LYS A 225 -16.54 -15.48 7.78
N TYR A 226 -15.95 -16.08 6.76
CA TYR A 226 -16.42 -16.00 5.38
C TYR A 226 -16.42 -17.39 4.74
N ASP A 227 -17.41 -17.63 3.91
CA ASP A 227 -17.42 -18.75 2.97
C ASP A 227 -16.53 -18.41 1.77
N MET A 228 -15.54 -19.24 1.49
CA MET A 228 -14.52 -18.99 0.46
C MET A 228 -15.04 -19.11 -0.97
N GLU A 229 -16.19 -19.75 -1.21
CA GLU A 229 -16.77 -19.86 -2.55
C GLU A 229 -17.66 -18.67 -2.89
N THR A 230 -18.34 -18.11 -1.90
CA THR A 230 -19.37 -17.09 -2.08
C THR A 230 -18.96 -15.71 -1.58
N ASP A 231 -17.84 -15.60 -0.84
CA ASP A 231 -17.39 -14.42 -0.10
C ASP A 231 -18.45 -13.85 0.85
N MET A 232 -19.47 -14.65 1.20
CA MET A 232 -20.51 -14.23 2.13
C MET A 232 -20.04 -14.40 3.57
N ALA A 233 -20.34 -13.40 4.39
CA ALA A 233 -20.14 -13.50 5.82
C ALA A 233 -20.97 -14.66 6.37
N LEU A 234 -20.32 -15.52 7.14
CA LEU A 234 -20.98 -16.55 7.93
C LEU A 234 -21.39 -15.86 9.22
N ASP A 235 -22.64 -15.40 9.29
CA ASP A 235 -23.22 -14.80 10.49
C ASP A 235 -23.02 -15.76 11.69
N ASP A 236 -22.57 -15.22 12.83
CA ASP A 236 -22.48 -15.93 14.11
C ASP A 236 -23.86 -16.20 14.74
#